data_AF-A0A8E0VMM0-F1
#
_entry.id   AF-A0A8E0VMM0-F1
#
_cell.length_a   1.000
_cell.length_b   1.000
_cell.length_c   1.000
_cell.angle_alpha   90.00
_cell.angle_beta   90.00
_cell.angle_gamma   90.00
#
_symmetry.space_group_name_H-M   'P 1'
#
loop_
_entity.id
_entity.type
_entity.pdbx_description
1 polymer ?
#
loop_
_entity_poly.entity_id
_entity_poly.type
_entity_poly.pdbx_seq_one_letter_code
_entity_poly.pdbx_strand_id
1 'polypeptide(L)'
;MYKELRRSLSHLRLFRRSGFVISSIVSAEQHKWRTQDHLFWCDSPEVANRWISAINDRVHLANPSRPKKLLICVNPTSGYKKAERIYDDILQPMFHFTKVETSLFITSYRGHLMEYLLTHSLDGYDGVICVGGDGSFAEAAQGLLLRERLHAKLPLFRGHLPDSCQVTPPIRIGIIPAGELINRLLFHNRYSSFGNILTLENKCLMFSVSATCLR
;
A
#
# COMPACT_ATOMS: atom_id res chain seq x y z
N MET A 1 3.16 20.63 5.13
CA MET A 1 1.97 20.63 4.25
C MET A 1 0.75 21.29 4.90
N TYR A 2 0.16 20.75 5.98
CA TYR A 2 -1.03 21.36 6.64
C TYR A 2 -0.79 22.78 7.22
N LYS A 3 0.45 23.07 7.66
CA LYS A 3 0.82 24.38 8.24
C LYS A 3 0.88 25.52 7.21
N GLU A 4 1.20 25.24 5.95
CA GLU A 4 1.32 26.27 4.90
C GLU A 4 -0.05 26.67 4.34
N LEU A 5 -0.93 25.70 4.12
CA LEU A 5 -2.35 25.94 3.80
C LEU A 5 -3.04 26.78 4.89
N ARG A 6 -2.79 26.47 6.17
CA ARG A 6 -3.34 27.23 7.31
C ARG A 6 -2.83 28.68 7.37
N ARG A 7 -1.62 28.96 6.91
CA ARG A 7 -1.03 30.31 6.85
C ARG A 7 -1.56 31.15 5.69
N SER A 8 -1.93 30.52 4.58
CA SER A 8 -2.54 31.22 3.44
C SER A 8 -4.03 31.55 3.68
N LEU A 9 -4.71 30.73 4.48
CA LEU A 9 -6.14 30.87 4.79
C LEU A 9 -6.47 31.86 5.93
N SER A 10 -5.47 32.39 6.65
CA SER A 10 -5.70 33.28 7.80
C SER A 10 -6.28 34.66 7.45
N HIS A 11 -6.27 35.05 6.17
CA HIS A 11 -6.88 36.29 5.69
C HIS A 11 -8.37 36.16 5.32
N LEU A 12 -8.93 34.94 5.24
CA LEU A 12 -10.33 34.70 4.86
C LEU A 12 -11.25 34.53 6.09
N ARG A 13 -11.22 35.50 7.01
CA ARG A 13 -11.98 35.52 8.29
C ARG A 13 -13.49 35.80 8.15
N LEU A 14 -14.17 35.40 7.07
CA LEU A 14 -15.58 35.79 6.86
C LEU A 14 -16.59 34.71 6.49
N PHE A 15 -16.25 33.42 6.50
CA PHE A 15 -17.25 32.39 6.20
C PHE A 15 -17.18 31.17 7.13
N ARG A 16 -18.25 30.94 7.90
CA ARG A 16 -18.55 29.68 8.61
C ARG A 16 -18.89 28.56 7.60
N ARG A 17 -17.99 28.24 6.68
CA ARG A 17 -18.22 27.17 5.69
C ARG A 17 -17.47 25.92 6.12
N SER A 18 -18.18 24.80 6.15
CA SER A 18 -17.56 23.49 6.32
C SER A 18 -16.98 23.05 4.98
N GLY A 19 -15.98 22.17 4.96
CA GLY A 19 -15.39 21.71 3.71
C GLY A 19 -14.73 20.35 3.86
N PHE A 20 -14.40 19.74 2.73
CA PHE A 20 -13.66 18.48 2.66
C PHE A 20 -12.64 18.52 1.52
N VAL A 21 -11.60 17.69 1.64
CA VAL A 21 -10.53 17.59 0.64
C VAL A 21 -10.64 16.23 -0.05
N ILE A 22 -10.38 16.19 -1.35
CA ILE A 22 -10.17 14.94 -2.08
C ILE A 22 -8.71 14.92 -2.53
N SER A 23 -7.96 13.91 -2.10
CA SER A 23 -6.54 13.76 -2.42
C SER A 23 -6.34 12.59 -3.37
N SER A 24 -6.02 12.91 -4.62
CA SER A 24 -5.74 11.90 -5.67
C SER A 24 -4.24 11.84 -5.95
N ILE A 25 -3.73 10.67 -6.30
CA ILE A 25 -2.37 10.56 -6.81
C ILE A 25 -2.44 10.38 -8.34
N VAL A 26 -1.85 11.32 -9.07
CA VAL A 26 -1.86 11.36 -10.53
C VAL A 26 -0.46 11.14 -11.08
N SER A 27 -0.38 10.42 -12.21
CA SER A 27 0.88 10.28 -12.94
C SER A 27 1.24 11.64 -13.55
N ALA A 28 2.42 12.17 -13.20
CA ALA A 28 2.92 13.44 -13.71
C ALA A 28 3.76 13.24 -14.99
N GLU A 29 4.62 12.22 -15.02
CA GLU A 29 5.52 11.81 -16.12
C GLU A 29 5.77 10.28 -16.02
N GLN A 30 6.51 9.67 -16.95
CA GLN A 30 6.88 8.24 -16.87
C GLN A 30 7.44 7.89 -15.47
N HIS A 31 6.68 7.07 -14.74
CA HIS A 31 6.99 6.56 -13.39
C HIS A 31 7.13 7.63 -12.28
N LYS A 32 6.66 8.87 -12.51
CA LYS A 32 6.58 9.90 -11.46
C LYS A 32 5.13 10.16 -11.07
N TRP A 33 4.86 10.09 -9.78
CA TRP A 33 3.54 10.31 -9.20
C TRP A 33 3.52 11.61 -8.40
N ARG A 34 2.43 12.37 -8.48
CA ARG A 34 2.20 13.57 -7.67
C ARG A 34 0.86 13.48 -6.97
N THR A 35 0.77 14.03 -5.76
CA THR A 35 -0.51 14.21 -5.07
C THR A 35 -1.19 15.48 -5.60
N GLN A 36 -2.49 15.38 -5.84
CA GLN A 36 -3.36 16.47 -6.25
C GLN A 36 -4.54 16.55 -5.29
N ASP A 37 -4.65 17.69 -4.61
CA ASP A 37 -5.71 17.96 -3.63
C ASP A 37 -6.77 18.87 -4.24
N HIS A 38 -8.03 18.49 -4.08
CA HIS A 38 -9.19 19.26 -4.48
C HIS A 38 -10.00 19.64 -3.24
N LEU A 39 -10.16 20.94 -3.01
CA LEU A 39 -10.90 21.47 -1.86
C LEU A 39 -12.35 21.77 -2.26
N PHE A 40 -13.28 21.20 -1.51
CA PHE A 40 -14.71 21.41 -1.67
C PHE A 40 -15.28 22.09 -0.44
N TRP A 41 -16.13 23.08 -0.67
CA TRP A 41 -16.84 23.80 0.37
C TRP A 41 -18.29 23.35 0.41
N CYS A 42 -18.87 23.36 1.60
CA CYS A 42 -20.24 22.94 1.89
C CYS A 42 -20.87 23.90 2.89
N ASP A 43 -22.19 24.01 2.80
CA ASP A 43 -22.96 24.86 3.71
C ASP A 43 -23.03 24.30 5.13
N SER A 44 -22.92 22.97 5.28
CA SER A 44 -22.94 22.30 6.59
C SER A 44 -22.03 21.05 6.65
N PRO A 45 -21.59 20.61 7.84
CA PRO A 45 -20.83 19.37 8.02
C PRO A 45 -21.60 18.12 7.57
N GLU A 46 -22.93 18.11 7.72
CA GLU A 46 -23.77 16.97 7.35
C GLU A 46 -23.82 16.78 5.83
N VAL A 47 -23.81 17.89 5.07
CA VAL A 47 -23.70 17.86 3.61
C VAL A 47 -22.32 17.38 3.19
N ALA A 48 -21.26 17.88 3.85
CA ALA A 48 -19.90 17.40 3.59
C ALA A 48 -19.79 15.87 3.82
N ASN A 49 -20.27 15.37 4.96
CA ASN A 49 -20.24 13.94 5.29
C ASN A 49 -21.03 13.09 4.28
N ARG A 50 -22.18 13.57 3.80
CA ARG A 50 -22.95 12.90 2.74
C ARG A 50 -22.15 12.79 1.44
N TRP A 51 -21.49 13.87 1.02
CA TRP A 51 -20.61 13.84 -0.15
C TRP A 51 -19.44 12.89 0.02
N ILE A 52 -18.78 12.94 1.18
CA ILE A 52 -17.67 12.05 1.51
C ILE A 52 -18.11 10.59 1.42
N SER A 53 -19.26 10.22 1.98
CA SER A 53 -19.80 8.86 1.87
C SER A 53 -20.05 8.48 0.42
N ALA A 54 -20.82 9.28 -0.32
CA ALA A 54 -21.18 8.99 -1.69
C ALA A 54 -19.98 8.86 -2.63
N ILE A 55 -18.93 9.67 -2.43
CA ILE A 55 -17.70 9.59 -3.22
C ILE A 55 -16.93 8.32 -2.84
N ASN A 56 -16.78 8.00 -1.54
CA ASN A 56 -16.13 6.75 -1.12
C ASN A 56 -16.85 5.52 -1.72
N ASP A 57 -18.17 5.49 -1.65
CA ASP A 57 -18.98 4.39 -2.21
C ASP A 57 -18.75 4.23 -3.71
N ARG A 58 -18.72 5.34 -4.46
CA ARG A 58 -18.40 5.33 -5.89
C ARG A 58 -16.97 4.88 -6.18
N VAL A 59 -15.99 5.31 -5.37
CA VAL A 59 -14.60 4.86 -5.53
C VAL A 59 -14.46 3.36 -5.29
N HIS A 60 -15.18 2.82 -4.30
CA HIS A 60 -15.21 1.37 -4.02
C HIS A 60 -15.89 0.59 -5.14
N LEU A 61 -17.03 1.08 -5.64
CA LEU A 61 -17.75 0.42 -6.74
C LEU A 61 -16.95 0.45 -8.06
N ALA A 62 -16.28 1.56 -8.34
CA ALA A 62 -15.47 1.71 -9.54
C ALA A 62 -14.15 0.90 -9.50
N ASN A 63 -13.65 0.56 -8.30
CA ASN A 63 -12.39 -0.16 -8.11
C ASN A 63 -12.57 -1.37 -7.18
N PRO A 64 -13.30 -2.42 -7.61
CA PRO A 64 -13.54 -3.61 -6.78
C PRO A 64 -12.27 -4.39 -6.45
N SER A 65 -11.20 -4.22 -7.23
CA SER A 65 -9.89 -4.84 -7.02
C SER A 65 -9.00 -4.11 -6.00
N ARG A 66 -9.45 -2.97 -5.45
CA ARG A 66 -8.73 -2.20 -4.44
C ARG A 66 -8.56 -3.03 -3.17
N PRO A 67 -7.33 -3.23 -2.67
CA PRO A 67 -7.11 -3.94 -1.42
C PRO A 67 -7.70 -3.14 -0.24
N LYS A 68 -8.32 -3.86 0.68
CA LYS A 68 -8.90 -3.35 1.92
C LYS A 68 -7.99 -3.62 3.11
N LYS A 69 -7.30 -4.78 3.12
CA LYS A 69 -6.42 -5.19 4.22
C LYS A 69 -5.09 -5.71 3.69
N LEU A 70 -3.99 -5.13 4.16
CA LEU A 70 -2.63 -5.48 3.73
C LEU A 70 -1.74 -5.85 4.92
N LEU A 71 -0.90 -6.87 4.74
CA LEU A 71 0.19 -7.18 5.65
C LEU A 71 1.45 -6.44 5.19
N ILE A 72 1.98 -5.55 6.03
CA ILE A 72 3.19 -4.77 5.73
C ILE A 72 4.37 -5.41 6.45
N CYS A 73 5.32 -5.93 5.68
CA CYS A 73 6.51 -6.60 6.17
C CYS A 73 7.73 -5.70 6.01
N VAL A 74 8.31 -5.22 7.11
CA VAL A 74 9.42 -4.27 7.12
C VAL A 74 10.70 -4.97 7.52
N ASN A 75 11.74 -4.86 6.68
CA ASN A 75 13.09 -5.25 7.06
C ASN A 75 13.89 -4.03 7.53
N PRO A 76 14.10 -3.82 8.85
CA PRO A 76 14.70 -2.60 9.40
C PRO A 76 16.15 -2.39 8.96
N THR A 77 16.86 -3.46 8.55
CA THR A 77 18.25 -3.37 8.10
C THR A 77 18.39 -2.95 6.63
N SER A 78 17.31 -2.98 5.86
CA SER A 78 17.33 -2.65 4.44
C SER A 78 17.52 -1.15 4.20
N GLY A 79 18.15 -0.81 3.07
CA GLY A 79 18.15 0.56 2.56
C GLY A 79 18.85 1.57 3.47
N TYR A 80 20.04 1.23 3.96
CA TYR A 80 20.78 2.06 4.93
C TYR A 80 20.00 2.33 6.23
N LYS A 81 19.25 1.33 6.71
CA LYS A 81 18.40 1.42 7.91
C LYS A 81 17.28 2.47 7.81
N LYS A 82 16.81 2.75 6.58
CA LYS A 82 15.72 3.70 6.34
C LYS A 82 14.35 3.03 6.24
N ALA A 83 14.27 1.70 6.10
CA ALA A 83 13.01 0.99 5.86
C ALA A 83 11.94 1.26 6.94
N GLU A 84 12.33 1.31 8.21
CA GLU A 84 11.43 1.64 9.33
C GLU A 84 10.93 3.09 9.22
N ARG A 85 11.84 4.04 8.99
CA ARG A 85 11.46 5.45 8.75
C ARG A 85 10.55 5.62 7.54
N ILE A 86 10.78 4.89 6.45
CA ILE A 86 9.90 4.91 5.28
C ILE A 86 8.50 4.46 5.67
N TYR A 87 8.39 3.42 6.48
CA TYR A 87 7.11 2.97 6.98
C TYR A 87 6.44 4.05 7.84
N ASP A 88 7.12 4.56 8.86
CA ASP A 88 6.55 5.52 9.82
C ASP A 88 6.22 6.88 9.18
N ASP A 89 7.15 7.45 8.40
CA ASP A 89 7.04 8.82 7.90
C ASP A 89 6.20 8.93 6.62
N ILE A 90 6.12 7.85 5.82
CA ILE A 90 5.51 7.88 4.49
C ILE A 90 4.36 6.90 4.36
N LEU A 91 4.61 5.60 4.61
CA LEU A 91 3.62 4.56 4.29
C LEU A 91 2.46 4.53 5.27
N GLN A 92 2.72 4.60 6.57
CA GLN A 92 1.68 4.57 7.58
C GLN A 92 0.70 5.76 7.39
N PRO A 93 1.15 7.02 7.20
CA PRO A 93 0.25 8.12 6.86
C PRO A 93 -0.51 7.87 5.56
N MET A 94 0.17 7.37 4.52
CA MET A 94 -0.46 7.09 3.22
C MET A 94 -1.58 6.03 3.32
N PHE A 95 -1.35 4.91 4.01
CA PHE A 95 -2.36 3.88 4.21
C PHE A 95 -3.52 4.36 5.08
N HIS A 96 -3.23 5.16 6.11
CA HIS A 96 -4.25 5.81 6.92
C HIS A 96 -5.16 6.70 6.06
N PHE A 97 -4.60 7.54 5.20
CA PHE A 97 -5.39 8.37 4.28
C PHE A 97 -6.17 7.53 3.28
N THR A 98 -5.61 6.45 2.74
CA THR A 98 -6.28 5.60 1.76
C THR A 98 -7.32 4.65 2.38
N LYS A 99 -7.57 4.70 3.69
CA LYS A 99 -8.51 3.80 4.39
C LYS A 99 -8.25 2.32 4.11
N VAL A 100 -6.98 1.96 3.93
CA VAL A 100 -6.54 0.57 3.82
C VAL A 100 -6.09 0.12 5.19
N GLU A 101 -6.71 -0.93 5.72
CA GLU A 101 -6.30 -1.57 6.97
C GLU A 101 -4.91 -2.19 6.77
N THR A 102 -4.00 -1.95 7.72
CA THR A 102 -2.64 -2.50 7.65
C THR A 102 -2.26 -3.17 8.95
N SER A 103 -1.63 -4.34 8.84
CA SER A 103 -0.95 -5.01 9.94
C SER A 103 0.55 -4.92 9.70
N LEU A 104 1.33 -4.59 10.72
CA LEU A 104 2.79 -4.46 10.61
C LEU A 104 3.48 -5.73 11.13
N PHE A 105 4.44 -6.23 10.36
CA PHE A 105 5.37 -7.27 10.76
C PHE A 105 6.82 -6.80 10.52
N ILE A 106 7.62 -6.72 11.58
CA ILE A 106 9.01 -6.29 11.50
C ILE A 106 9.91 -7.53 11.54
N THR A 107 10.77 -7.69 10.53
CA THR A 107 11.71 -8.81 10.49
C THR A 107 12.90 -8.56 11.41
N SER A 108 13.48 -9.63 11.95
CA SER A 108 14.58 -9.54 12.93
C SER A 108 15.83 -10.29 12.46
N TYR A 109 15.67 -11.27 11.57
CA TYR A 109 16.74 -12.08 11.00
C TYR A 109 16.40 -12.52 9.56
N ARG A 110 17.40 -13.04 8.85
CA ARG A 110 17.24 -13.58 7.49
C ARG A 110 16.35 -14.83 7.50
N GLY A 111 15.32 -14.85 6.68
CA GLY A 111 14.33 -15.94 6.61
C GLY A 111 13.14 -15.76 7.54
N HIS A 112 13.14 -14.75 8.43
CA HIS A 112 12.04 -14.51 9.37
C HIS A 112 10.71 -14.24 8.64
N LEU A 113 10.75 -13.51 7.52
CA LEU A 113 9.55 -13.23 6.73
C LEU A 113 8.98 -14.49 6.09
N MET A 114 9.85 -15.32 5.50
CA MET A 114 9.44 -16.59 4.91
C MET A 114 8.77 -17.49 5.95
N GLU A 115 9.39 -17.63 7.14
CA GLU A 115 8.87 -18.43 8.25
C GLU A 115 7.51 -17.90 8.75
N TYR A 116 7.37 -16.58 8.90
CA TYR A 116 6.12 -15.96 9.31
C TYR A 116 4.98 -16.26 8.33
N LEU A 117 5.21 -16.06 7.02
CA LEU A 117 4.19 -16.31 5.98
C LEU A 117 3.80 -17.79 5.85
N LEU A 118 4.70 -18.71 6.24
CA LEU A 118 4.43 -20.14 6.26
C LEU A 118 3.59 -20.58 7.45
N THR A 119 3.82 -19.97 8.62
CA THR A 119 3.25 -20.42 9.90
C THR A 119 1.98 -19.67 10.30
N HIS A 120 1.83 -18.42 9.89
CA HIS A 120 0.71 -17.57 10.30
C HIS A 120 -0.42 -17.60 9.27
N SER A 121 -1.67 -17.48 9.71
CA SER A 121 -2.79 -17.35 8.76
C SER A 121 -2.72 -16.01 8.03
N LEU A 122 -2.99 -16.05 6.73
CA LEU A 122 -3.13 -14.89 5.86
C LEU A 122 -4.60 -14.64 5.48
N ASP A 123 -5.53 -15.27 6.18
CA ASP A 123 -6.96 -15.12 5.92
C ASP A 123 -7.40 -13.67 6.11
N GLY A 124 -8.15 -13.15 5.14
CA GLY A 124 -8.64 -11.77 5.15
C GLY A 124 -7.63 -10.72 4.71
N TYR A 125 -6.38 -11.08 4.39
CA TYR A 125 -5.46 -10.15 3.73
C TYR A 125 -5.61 -10.21 2.20
N ASP A 126 -5.70 -9.05 1.57
CA ASP A 126 -5.75 -8.91 0.11
C ASP A 126 -4.35 -8.92 -0.53
N GLY A 127 -3.30 -8.75 0.28
CA GLY A 127 -1.93 -8.70 -0.19
C GLY A 127 -0.89 -8.54 0.92
N VAL A 128 0.36 -8.84 0.55
CA VAL A 128 1.56 -8.67 1.38
C VAL A 128 2.46 -7.64 0.72
N ILE A 129 2.89 -6.61 1.46
CA ILE A 129 3.78 -5.57 0.98
C ILE A 129 5.12 -5.66 1.70
N CYS A 130 6.21 -5.81 0.95
CA CYS A 130 7.57 -5.89 1.49
C CYS A 130 8.25 -4.53 1.41
N VAL A 131 8.65 -3.96 2.54
CA VAL A 131 9.46 -2.74 2.61
C VAL A 131 10.91 -3.13 2.82
N GLY A 132 11.71 -3.06 1.76
CA GLY A 132 13.08 -3.57 1.78
C GLY A 132 13.75 -3.61 0.41
N GLY A 133 14.67 -4.55 0.24
CA GLY A 133 15.30 -4.85 -1.05
C GLY A 133 14.86 -6.18 -1.66
N ASP A 134 15.58 -6.64 -2.68
CA ASP A 134 15.27 -7.90 -3.38
C ASP A 134 15.27 -9.13 -2.47
N GLY A 135 16.10 -9.13 -1.41
CA GLY A 135 16.12 -10.22 -0.42
C GLY A 135 14.79 -10.38 0.33
N SER A 136 14.13 -9.26 0.69
CA SER A 136 12.83 -9.31 1.36
C SER A 136 11.73 -9.79 0.41
N PHE A 137 11.79 -9.42 -0.87
CA PHE A 137 10.89 -9.95 -1.88
C PHE A 137 11.08 -11.45 -2.09
N ALA A 138 12.34 -11.91 -2.19
CA ALA A 138 12.65 -13.32 -2.36
C ALA A 138 12.11 -14.18 -1.20
N GLU A 139 12.28 -13.72 0.05
CA GLU A 139 11.71 -14.39 1.23
C GLU A 139 10.18 -14.44 1.19
N ALA A 140 9.52 -13.34 0.79
CA ALA A 140 8.07 -13.30 0.70
C ALA A 140 7.51 -14.23 -0.39
N ALA A 141 8.10 -14.18 -1.59
CA ALA A 141 7.72 -15.02 -2.71
C ALA A 141 7.92 -16.51 -2.37
N GLN A 142 9.06 -16.86 -1.77
CA GLN A 142 9.33 -18.22 -1.31
C GLN A 142 8.33 -18.67 -0.24
N GLY A 143 8.05 -17.83 0.75
CA GLY A 143 7.09 -18.14 1.82
C GLY A 143 5.69 -18.45 1.28
N LEU A 144 5.18 -17.59 0.40
CA LEU A 144 3.85 -17.78 -0.21
C LEU A 144 3.79 -18.98 -1.15
N LEU A 145 4.82 -19.21 -1.97
CA LEU A 145 4.88 -20.38 -2.85
C LEU A 145 4.91 -21.69 -2.05
N LEU A 146 5.77 -21.76 -1.03
CA LEU A 146 5.89 -22.94 -0.18
C LEU A 146 4.59 -23.20 0.59
N ARG A 147 3.92 -22.14 1.07
CA ARG A 147 2.60 -22.22 1.70
C ARG A 147 1.57 -22.89 0.79
N GLU A 148 1.42 -22.40 -0.44
CA GLU A 148 0.46 -22.99 -1.38
C GLU A 148 0.77 -24.44 -1.73
N ARG A 149 2.06 -24.77 -1.87
CA ARG A 149 2.46 -26.16 -2.12
C ARG A 149 2.09 -27.07 -0.96
N LEU A 150 2.27 -26.61 0.28
CA LEU A 150 1.83 -27.34 1.47
C LEU A 150 0.32 -27.55 1.49
N HIS A 151 -0.47 -26.51 1.19
CA HIS A 151 -1.93 -26.63 1.07
C HIS A 151 -2.36 -27.61 -0.02
N ALA A 152 -1.67 -27.61 -1.16
CA ALA A 152 -1.89 -28.53 -2.28
C ALA A 152 -1.31 -29.93 -2.05
N LYS A 153 -0.70 -30.21 -0.90
CA LYS A 153 0.00 -31.48 -0.57
C LYS A 153 1.06 -31.87 -1.61
N LEU A 154 1.70 -30.86 -2.21
CA LEU A 154 2.77 -31.05 -3.19
C LEU A 154 4.12 -31.18 -2.47
N PRO A 155 5.08 -31.92 -3.06
CA PRO A 155 6.39 -32.08 -2.46
C PRO A 155 7.16 -30.75 -2.45
N LEU A 156 7.95 -30.56 -1.39
CA LEU A 156 8.84 -29.41 -1.19
C LEU A 156 10.31 -29.77 -1.41
N PHE A 157 11.14 -28.75 -1.64
CA PHE A 157 12.61 -28.85 -1.67
C PHE A 157 13.11 -30.00 -2.57
N ARG A 158 13.82 -30.99 -2.02
CA ARG A 158 14.39 -32.12 -2.78
C ARG A 158 13.35 -32.99 -3.48
N GLY A 159 12.08 -32.96 -3.04
CA GLY A 159 10.99 -33.64 -3.72
C GLY A 159 10.36 -32.83 -4.86
N HIS A 160 10.74 -31.55 -5.02
CA HIS A 160 10.27 -30.72 -6.13
C HIS A 160 11.09 -31.04 -7.39
N LEU A 161 10.40 -31.57 -8.39
CA LEU A 161 10.99 -31.88 -9.70
C LEU A 161 10.75 -30.73 -10.68
N PRO A 162 11.69 -30.47 -11.61
CA PRO A 162 11.43 -29.64 -12.79
C PRO A 162 10.16 -30.12 -13.51
N ASP A 163 9.38 -29.20 -14.06
CA ASP A 163 8.11 -29.46 -14.78
C ASP A 163 6.98 -30.10 -13.95
N SER A 164 7.14 -30.19 -12.63
CA SER A 164 6.06 -30.60 -11.74
C SER A 164 4.96 -29.54 -11.61
N CYS A 165 3.78 -29.96 -11.10
CA CYS A 165 2.65 -29.06 -10.88
C CYS A 165 3.06 -27.79 -10.12
N GLN A 166 2.76 -26.65 -10.74
CA GLN A 166 3.02 -25.32 -10.20
C GLN A 166 1.75 -24.78 -9.57
N VAL A 167 1.91 -24.08 -8.45
CA VAL A 167 0.84 -23.39 -7.73
C VAL A 167 1.14 -21.90 -7.76
N THR A 168 0.09 -21.10 -7.87
CA THR A 168 0.20 -19.65 -7.83
C THR A 168 -0.45 -19.15 -6.54
N PRO A 169 0.25 -18.41 -5.68
CA PRO A 169 -0.34 -17.84 -4.48
C PRO A 169 -1.46 -16.86 -4.88
N PRO A 170 -2.68 -17.02 -4.34
CA PRO A 170 -3.78 -16.09 -4.63
C PRO A 170 -3.51 -14.71 -4.02
N ILE A 171 -2.72 -14.67 -2.95
CA ILE A 171 -2.27 -13.45 -2.28
C ILE A 171 -1.29 -12.72 -3.18
N ARG A 172 -1.54 -11.42 -3.36
CA ARG A 172 -0.70 -10.57 -4.19
C ARG A 172 0.47 -9.99 -3.39
N ILE A 173 1.62 -9.83 -4.03
CA ILE A 173 2.87 -9.35 -3.38
C ILE A 173 3.24 -7.98 -3.91
N GLY A 174 3.46 -6.99 -3.05
CA GLY A 174 4.03 -5.70 -3.41
C GLY A 174 5.41 -5.47 -2.82
N ILE A 175 6.19 -4.60 -3.45
CA ILE A 175 7.54 -4.24 -3.00
C ILE A 175 7.64 -2.72 -2.90
N ILE A 176 8.19 -2.24 -1.80
CA ILE A 176 8.54 -0.84 -1.58
C ILE A 176 10.06 -0.79 -1.35
N PRO A 177 10.82 -0.27 -2.33
CA PRO A 177 12.27 -0.25 -2.24
C PRO A 177 12.73 0.71 -1.14
N ALA A 178 13.56 0.22 -0.22
CA ALA A 178 14.13 1.03 0.86
C ALA A 178 15.46 1.72 0.51
N GLY A 179 16.04 1.44 -0.66
CA GLY A 179 17.37 1.91 -1.10
C GLY A 179 17.48 3.42 -1.45
N GLU A 180 18.64 3.81 -1.96
CA GLU A 180 18.94 5.19 -2.40
C GLU A 180 18.08 5.60 -3.60
N LEU A 181 16.86 6.10 -3.37
CA LEU A 181 16.11 7.08 -4.19
C LEU A 181 14.61 7.10 -3.82
N ILE A 182 14.25 7.36 -2.55
CA ILE A 182 12.83 7.51 -2.16
C ILE A 182 12.19 8.77 -2.78
N ASN A 183 12.99 9.75 -3.22
CA ASN A 183 12.50 10.90 -4.00
C ASN A 183 11.99 10.53 -5.39
N ARG A 184 12.18 9.27 -5.80
CA ARG A 184 11.68 8.70 -7.03
C ARG A 184 11.00 7.39 -6.65
N LEU A 185 9.69 7.45 -6.40
CA LEU A 185 8.81 6.28 -6.37
C LEU A 185 8.73 5.64 -7.78
N LEU A 186 9.89 5.28 -8.36
CA LEU A 186 10.04 4.53 -9.59
C LEU A 186 9.80 3.07 -9.24
N PHE A 187 8.55 2.65 -9.33
CA PHE A 187 8.14 1.26 -9.14
C PHE A 187 8.44 0.44 -10.39
N HIS A 188 9.69 0.36 -10.83
CA HIS A 188 10.01 -0.40 -12.04
C HIS A 188 9.63 -1.88 -11.87
N ASN A 189 8.66 -2.36 -12.64
CA ASN A 189 8.22 -3.76 -12.62
C ASN A 189 9.29 -4.66 -13.26
N ARG A 190 10.33 -5.02 -12.49
CA ARG A 190 11.36 -5.99 -12.91
C ARG A 190 10.92 -7.46 -12.76
N TYR A 191 9.69 -7.72 -12.30
CA TYR A 191 9.21 -9.05 -11.95
C TYR A 191 7.92 -9.43 -12.70
N SER A 192 7.76 -8.94 -13.94
CA SER A 192 6.57 -9.17 -14.80
C SER A 192 6.22 -10.63 -15.05
N SER A 193 7.13 -11.57 -14.77
CA SER A 193 6.90 -13.02 -14.85
C SER A 193 6.15 -13.61 -13.65
N PHE A 194 6.00 -12.89 -12.53
CA PHE A 194 5.15 -13.28 -11.41
C PHE A 194 3.76 -12.62 -11.57
N GLY A 195 2.76 -13.41 -11.96
CA GLY A 195 1.42 -12.91 -12.33
C GLY A 195 0.66 -12.15 -11.23
N ASN A 196 1.02 -12.30 -9.95
CA ASN A 196 0.32 -11.72 -8.81
C ASN A 196 1.15 -10.67 -8.03
N ILE A 197 1.88 -9.81 -8.72
CA ILE A 197 2.58 -8.69 -8.09
C ILE A 197 1.68 -7.44 -8.03
N LEU A 198 1.42 -6.96 -6.82
CA LEU A 198 0.93 -5.60 -6.56
C LEU A 198 2.10 -4.62 -6.72
N THR A 199 2.38 -4.21 -7.94
CA THR A 199 3.15 -2.98 -8.13
C THR A 199 2.25 -1.79 -7.78
N LEU A 200 2.76 -0.80 -7.04
CA LEU A 200 2.07 0.48 -6.82
C LEU A 200 1.84 1.26 -8.14
N GLU A 201 2.38 0.76 -9.27
CA GLU A 201 2.04 1.21 -10.63
C GLU A 201 0.61 0.85 -11.04
N ASN A 202 0.03 -0.21 -10.46
CA ASN A 202 -1.37 -0.53 -10.67
C ASN A 202 -2.22 0.45 -9.87
N LYS A 203 -2.84 1.38 -10.63
CA LYS A 203 -3.77 2.47 -10.26
C LYS A 203 -4.76 2.21 -9.10
N CYS A 204 -4.95 0.96 -8.66
CA CYS A 204 -5.93 0.50 -7.67
C CYS A 204 -5.70 1.01 -6.25
N LEU A 205 -4.47 1.39 -5.86
CA LEU A 205 -4.17 1.86 -4.50
C LEU A 205 -4.34 3.38 -4.30
N MET A 206 -4.55 4.14 -5.39
CA MET A 206 -4.05 5.53 -5.46
C MET A 206 -5.15 6.61 -5.48
N PHE A 207 -6.40 6.25 -5.22
CA PHE A 207 -7.50 7.19 -5.01
C PHE A 207 -7.92 7.18 -3.54
N SER A 208 -7.57 8.22 -2.78
CA SER A 208 -8.09 8.43 -1.43
C SER A 208 -9.06 9.61 -1.42
N VAL A 209 -10.13 9.48 -0.66
CA VAL A 209 -10.97 10.61 -0.30
C VAL A 209 -10.82 10.80 1.21
N SER A 210 -9.94 11.73 1.58
CA SER A 210 -9.70 12.07 2.99
C SER A 210 -10.52 13.28 3.39
N ALA A 211 -11.59 13.01 4.14
CA ALA A 211 -12.39 14.06 4.74
C ALA A 211 -11.66 14.66 5.95
N THR A 212 -11.20 15.90 5.84
CA THR A 212 -10.92 16.70 7.03
C THR A 212 -11.87 17.88 7.07
N CYS A 213 -12.68 17.96 8.13
CA CYS A 213 -13.52 19.11 8.40
C CYS A 213 -12.60 20.31 8.68
N LEU A 214 -12.41 21.17 7.69
CA LEU A 214 -11.76 22.45 7.88
C LEU A 214 -12.73 23.35 8.66
N ARG A 215 -12.33 23.74 9.88
CA ARG A 215 -13.01 24.74 10.71
C ARG A 215 -12.18 26.01 10.74
#